data_AF-A0A535IPH9-F1
#
_entry.id   AF-A0A535IPH9-F1
#
_cell.length_a   1.000
_cell.length_b   1.000
_cell.length_c   1.000
_cell.angle_alpha   90.00
_cell.angle_beta   90.00
_cell.angle_gamma   90.00
#
_symmetry.space_group_name_H-M   'P 1'
#
loop_
_entity.id
_entity.type
_entity.pdbx_description
1 polymer ?
#
loop_
_entity_poly.entity_id
_entity_poly.type
_entity_poly.pdbx_seq_one_letter_code
_entity_poly.pdbx_strand_id
1 'polypeptide(L)'
;MRIYEGSPREDFEEVFRSIGAFIDQRGMKEVLLAEAPDGFIVQGLVAILSNSASEFQGSLVKETLTFLDDDIARFMEEAISRRGQGEPAPDAGEASYYETAFRVLGRYMDEQRPRDVFFFEQEGSFVLRLLPTGSGGNRHILAEFTSEDIADMIARAPTLRYPPAKSGATSAAGR
;
A
#
# COMPACT_ATOMS: atom_id res chain seq x y z
N MET A 1 -18.94 -7.59 12.78
CA MET A 1 -18.51 -9.00 12.72
C MET A 1 -17.46 -9.06 11.62
N ARG A 2 -16.17 -9.19 11.97
CA ARG A 2 -15.08 -9.38 10.99
C ARG A 2 -14.88 -10.88 10.86
N ILE A 3 -15.02 -11.43 9.66
CA ILE A 3 -15.13 -12.87 9.35
C ILE A 3 -14.30 -13.16 8.09
N TYR A 4 -12.97 -13.10 8.12
CA TYR A 4 -12.22 -13.53 6.93
C TYR A 4 -10.91 -14.19 7.31
N GLU A 5 -10.94 -15.51 7.34
CA GLU A 5 -9.80 -16.34 6.93
C GLU A 5 -9.83 -16.29 5.39
N GLY A 6 -8.80 -15.73 4.75
CA GLY A 6 -8.69 -15.62 3.28
C GLY A 6 -9.20 -14.33 2.63
N SER A 7 -9.35 -13.21 3.34
CA SER A 7 -9.63 -11.89 2.71
C SER A 7 -8.37 -11.31 2.09
N PRO A 8 -8.46 -10.54 0.98
CA PRO A 8 -7.33 -9.78 0.43
C PRO A 8 -6.55 -8.97 1.47
N ARG A 9 -7.20 -8.55 2.55
CA ARG A 9 -6.59 -7.74 3.62
C ARG A 9 -5.76 -8.54 4.64
N GLU A 10 -5.58 -9.85 4.44
CA GLU A 10 -4.60 -10.65 5.18
C GLU A 10 -3.19 -10.59 4.57
N ASP A 11 -3.05 -10.08 3.35
CA ASP A 11 -1.78 -9.82 2.66
C ASP A 11 -1.61 -8.31 2.49
N PHE A 12 -1.30 -7.62 3.59
CA PHE A 12 -1.08 -6.18 3.58
C PHE A 12 0.09 -5.82 2.66
N GLU A 13 1.13 -6.65 2.54
CA GLU A 13 2.24 -6.42 1.61
C GLU A 13 1.76 -6.18 0.17
N GLU A 14 0.99 -7.10 -0.43
CA GLU A 14 0.57 -6.94 -1.83
C GLU A 14 -0.58 -5.93 -1.99
N VAL A 15 -1.49 -5.81 -1.01
CA VAL A 15 -2.55 -4.78 -1.03
C VAL A 15 -1.95 -3.39 -1.01
N PHE A 16 -1.06 -3.10 -0.05
CA PHE A 16 -0.50 -1.77 0.12
C PHE A 16 0.46 -1.45 -1.01
N ARG A 17 1.24 -2.42 -1.50
CA ARG A 17 2.03 -2.25 -2.71
C ARG A 17 1.17 -1.80 -3.90
N SER A 18 0.03 -2.43 -4.11
CA SER A 18 -0.86 -2.12 -5.24
C SER A 18 -1.50 -0.72 -5.11
N ILE A 19 -1.88 -0.34 -3.90
CA ILE A 19 -2.34 1.03 -3.58
C ILE A 19 -1.20 2.04 -3.82
N GLY A 20 0.02 1.72 -3.40
CA GLY A 20 1.21 2.57 -3.61
C GLY A 20 1.48 2.82 -5.09
N ALA A 21 1.37 1.78 -5.93
CA ALA A 21 1.53 1.92 -7.38
C ALA A 21 0.45 2.83 -8.00
N PHE A 22 -0.79 2.78 -7.49
CA PHE A 22 -1.84 3.71 -7.92
C PHE A 22 -1.53 5.16 -7.53
N ILE A 23 -1.06 5.37 -6.29
CA ILE A 23 -0.66 6.70 -5.78
C ILE A 23 0.47 7.29 -6.61
N ASP A 24 1.49 6.49 -6.93
CA ASP A 24 2.62 6.89 -7.78
C ASP A 24 2.15 7.33 -9.17
N GLN A 25 1.29 6.53 -9.82
CA GLN A 25 0.74 6.86 -11.13
C GLN A 25 -0.07 8.15 -11.13
N ARG A 26 -0.75 8.43 -10.02
CA ARG A 26 -1.54 9.65 -9.84
C ARG A 26 -0.68 10.87 -9.48
N GLY A 27 0.57 10.67 -9.08
CA GLY A 27 1.45 11.74 -8.59
C GLY A 27 0.96 12.35 -7.28
N MET A 28 0.30 11.56 -6.43
CA MET A 28 -0.13 11.99 -5.09
C MET A 28 1.06 12.06 -4.14
N LYS A 29 1.06 13.02 -3.22
CA LYS A 29 2.02 13.16 -2.10
C LYS A 29 1.31 13.45 -0.78
N GLU A 30 1.99 13.32 0.36
CA GLU A 30 1.42 13.53 1.71
C GLU A 30 0.18 12.68 1.96
N VAL A 31 0.36 11.37 1.85
CA VAL A 31 -0.76 10.41 1.80
C VAL A 31 -1.25 10.05 3.19
N LEU A 32 -2.56 10.10 3.40
CA LEU A 32 -3.26 9.48 4.53
C LEU A 32 -4.06 8.29 4.03
N LEU A 33 -4.03 7.19 4.79
CA LEU A 33 -4.79 5.99 4.49
C LEU A 33 -5.46 5.46 5.77
N ALA A 34 -6.76 5.18 5.67
CA ALA A 34 -7.56 4.65 6.75
C ALA A 34 -8.33 3.41 6.28
N GLU A 35 -8.26 2.32 7.04
CA GLU A 35 -9.10 1.15 6.80
C GLU A 35 -10.57 1.49 7.02
N ALA A 36 -11.41 1.08 6.07
CA ALA A 36 -12.87 1.17 6.12
C ALA A 36 -13.47 -0.25 6.08
N PRO A 37 -14.76 -0.43 6.43
CA PRO A 37 -15.38 -1.75 6.43
C PRO A 37 -15.27 -2.49 5.08
N ASP A 38 -15.35 -1.77 3.97
CA ASP A 38 -15.40 -2.25 2.59
C ASP A 38 -14.18 -1.84 1.74
N GLY A 39 -13.13 -1.29 2.37
CA GLY A 39 -11.82 -1.14 1.75
C GLY A 39 -10.95 -0.12 2.48
N PHE A 40 -10.51 0.92 1.77
CA PHE A 40 -9.69 2.00 2.31
C PHE A 40 -10.15 3.38 1.85
N ILE A 41 -10.03 4.36 2.74
CA ILE A 41 -10.10 5.78 2.40
C ILE A 41 -8.67 6.29 2.24
N VAL A 42 -8.37 6.89 1.09
CA VAL A 42 -7.07 7.46 0.79
C VAL A 42 -7.21 8.95 0.52
N GLN A 43 -6.41 9.75 1.20
CA GLN A 43 -6.32 11.19 0.97
C GLN A 43 -4.88 11.56 0.62
N GLY A 44 -4.70 12.58 -0.20
CA GLY A 44 -3.37 13.11 -0.49
C GLY A 44 -3.44 14.38 -1.33
N LEU A 45 -2.28 14.98 -1.56
CA LEU A 45 -2.12 16.19 -2.36
C LEU A 45 -1.72 15.85 -3.79
N VAL A 46 -2.40 16.45 -4.76
CA VAL A 46 -2.08 16.35 -6.19
C VAL A 46 -1.74 17.74 -6.71
N ALA A 47 -0.64 17.84 -7.46
CA ALA A 47 -0.27 19.08 -8.13
C ALA A 47 -1.10 19.25 -9.42
N ILE A 48 -1.85 20.34 -9.51
CA ILE A 48 -2.52 20.76 -10.73
C ILE A 48 -1.61 21.77 -11.43
N LEU A 49 -1.04 21.36 -12.57
CA LEU A 49 -0.30 22.25 -13.45
C LEU A 49 -1.30 23.05 -14.30
N SER A 50 -1.35 24.37 -14.11
CA SER A 50 -2.09 25.27 -14.99
C SER A 50 -1.23 25.56 -16.23
N ASN A 51 -1.72 25.22 -17.41
CA ASN A 51 -1.05 25.48 -18.70
C ASN A 51 -1.09 26.96 -19.13
N SER A 52 -1.36 27.89 -18.22
CA SER A 52 -1.44 29.32 -18.53
C SER A 52 -0.04 29.93 -18.53
N ALA A 53 0.42 30.33 -19.72
CA ALA A 53 1.80 30.72 -20.05
C ALA A 53 2.32 32.03 -19.40
N SER A 54 1.92 32.39 -18.18
CA SER A 54 2.39 33.64 -17.55
C SER A 54 2.70 33.54 -16.06
N GLU A 55 2.24 32.52 -15.33
CA GLU A 55 2.66 32.29 -13.94
C GLU A 55 2.69 30.77 -13.69
N PHE A 56 3.88 30.21 -13.46
CA PHE A 56 4.06 28.82 -13.06
C PHE A 56 3.65 28.69 -11.57
N GLN A 57 2.38 28.88 -11.27
CA GLN A 57 1.83 28.68 -9.92
C GLN A 57 1.11 27.33 -9.90
N GLY A 58 1.85 26.28 -9.56
CA GLY A 58 1.25 24.97 -9.28
C GLY A 58 0.34 25.09 -8.06
N SER A 59 -0.92 24.67 -8.19
CA SER A 59 -1.84 24.56 -7.06
C SER A 59 -1.83 23.13 -6.55
N LEU A 60 -1.66 22.94 -5.24
CA LEU A 60 -1.85 21.64 -4.60
C LEU A 60 -3.31 21.51 -4.19
N VAL A 61 -3.98 20.45 -4.64
CA VAL A 61 -5.36 20.15 -4.27
C VAL A 61 -5.40 18.86 -3.48
N LYS A 62 -6.13 18.89 -2.37
CA LYS A 62 -6.41 17.69 -1.59
C LYS A 62 -7.46 16.84 -2.30
N GLU A 63 -7.13 15.60 -2.56
CA GLU A 63 -8.03 14.60 -3.09
C GLU A 63 -8.40 13.57 -2.02
N THR A 64 -9.60 13.00 -2.12
CA THR A 64 -10.06 11.91 -1.27
C THR A 64 -10.69 10.85 -2.14
N LEU A 65 -10.16 9.64 -2.05
CA LEU A 65 -10.58 8.45 -2.79
C LEU A 65 -11.06 7.40 -1.80
N THR A 66 -12.05 6.62 -2.22
CA THR A 66 -12.47 5.41 -1.51
C THR A 66 -12.15 4.24 -2.43
N PHE A 67 -11.26 3.37 -1.99
CA PHE A 67 -10.92 2.13 -2.67
C PHE A 67 -11.73 1.02 -2.03
N LEU A 68 -12.68 0.47 -2.78
CA LEU A 68 -13.45 -0.68 -2.33
C LEU A 68 -12.65 -1.97 -2.55
N ASP A 69 -13.07 -3.07 -1.93
CA ASP A 69 -12.41 -4.37 -2.09
C ASP A 69 -12.26 -4.79 -3.57
N ASP A 70 -13.24 -4.48 -4.41
CA ASP A 70 -13.19 -4.75 -5.86
C ASP A 70 -12.13 -3.89 -6.58
N ASP A 71 -11.95 -2.63 -6.16
CA ASP A 71 -10.90 -1.75 -6.72
C ASP A 71 -9.52 -2.29 -6.34
N ILE A 72 -9.35 -2.75 -5.10
CA ILE A 72 -8.10 -3.33 -4.60
C ILE A 72 -7.76 -4.61 -5.38
N ALA A 73 -8.73 -5.50 -5.59
CA ALA A 73 -8.56 -6.70 -6.38
C ALA A 73 -8.07 -6.36 -7.80
N ARG A 74 -8.71 -5.37 -8.43
CA ARG A 74 -8.30 -4.87 -9.76
C ARG A 74 -6.88 -4.29 -9.75
N PHE A 75 -6.50 -3.49 -8.74
CA PHE A 75 -5.15 -2.92 -8.65
C PHE A 75 -4.08 -4.01 -8.53
N MET A 76 -4.35 -5.08 -7.78
CA MET A 76 -3.45 -6.22 -7.66
C MET A 76 -3.28 -6.95 -9.00
N GLU A 77 -4.37 -7.19 -9.73
CA GLU A 77 -4.33 -7.81 -11.06
C GLU A 77 -3.54 -6.96 -12.07
N GLU A 78 -3.75 -5.64 -12.06
CA GLU A 78 -3.00 -4.69 -12.89
C GLU A 78 -1.50 -4.72 -12.53
N ALA A 79 -1.16 -4.76 -11.25
CA ALA A 79 0.23 -4.86 -10.78
C ALA A 79 0.91 -6.18 -11.19
N ILE A 80 0.20 -7.31 -11.13
CA ILE A 80 0.69 -8.61 -11.63
C ILE A 80 0.92 -8.53 -13.14
N SER A 81 -0.02 -7.95 -13.88
CA SER A 81 0.05 -7.82 -15.33
C SER A 81 1.26 -7.00 -15.78
N ARG A 82 1.55 -5.87 -15.10
CA ARG A 82 2.77 -5.06 -15.35
C ARG A 82 4.05 -5.88 -15.16
N ARG A 83 4.12 -6.70 -14.11
CA ARG A 83 5.27 -7.61 -13.86
C ARG A 83 5.42 -8.66 -14.95
N GLY A 84 4.32 -9.22 -15.44
CA GLY A 84 4.31 -10.26 -16.47
C GLY A 84 4.76 -9.79 -17.86
N GLN A 85 4.64 -8.49 -18.14
CA GLN A 85 5.06 -7.89 -19.42
C GLN A 85 6.56 -7.56 -19.49
N GLY A 86 7.32 -7.81 -18.41
CA GLY A 86 8.75 -7.51 -18.39
C GLY A 86 9.06 -6.02 -18.51
N GLU A 87 8.08 -5.15 -18.25
CA GLU A 87 8.35 -3.73 -18.07
C GLU A 87 9.31 -3.63 -16.89
N PRO A 88 10.53 -3.08 -17.09
CA PRO A 88 11.39 -2.78 -15.97
C PRO A 88 10.56 -1.93 -15.01
N ALA A 89 10.51 -2.33 -13.73
CA ALA A 89 9.95 -1.47 -12.70
C ALA A 89 10.56 -0.09 -12.95
N PRO A 90 9.73 0.97 -13.14
CA PRO A 90 10.25 2.28 -13.49
C PRO A 90 11.37 2.57 -12.51
N ASP A 91 12.56 2.88 -13.05
CA ASP A 91 13.81 3.07 -12.30
C ASP A 91 13.49 3.62 -10.92
N ALA A 92 13.99 2.95 -9.87
CA ALA A 92 13.69 3.23 -8.46
C ALA A 92 14.06 4.68 -8.06
N GLY A 93 13.24 5.62 -8.51
CA GLY A 93 13.24 7.04 -8.24
C GLY A 93 11.84 7.45 -7.79
N GLU A 94 11.52 8.76 -7.82
CA GLU A 94 10.24 9.27 -7.30
C GLU A 94 8.99 8.62 -7.92
N ALA A 95 9.09 8.05 -9.14
CA ALA A 95 7.97 7.48 -9.87
C ALA A 95 7.48 6.10 -9.37
N SER A 96 8.19 5.45 -8.44
CA SER A 96 7.78 4.18 -7.82
C SER A 96 7.98 4.16 -6.30
N TYR A 97 8.05 5.35 -5.70
CA TYR A 97 8.37 5.50 -4.28
C TYR A 97 7.27 4.87 -3.41
N TYR A 98 6.00 5.21 -3.63
CA TYR A 98 4.92 4.69 -2.79
C TYR A 98 4.71 3.19 -3.00
N GLU A 99 4.83 2.65 -4.23
CA GLU A 99 4.79 1.19 -4.46
C GLU A 99 5.83 0.47 -3.58
N THR A 100 7.06 0.97 -3.55
CA THR A 100 8.16 0.32 -2.83
C THR A 100 8.09 0.53 -1.32
N ALA A 101 7.77 1.74 -0.85
CA ALA A 101 7.58 2.05 0.56
C ALA A 101 6.38 1.29 1.14
N PHE A 102 5.25 1.27 0.43
CA PHE A 102 4.04 0.61 0.91
C PHE A 102 4.19 -0.91 0.94
N ARG A 103 4.97 -1.50 0.03
CA ARG A 103 5.31 -2.93 0.11
C ARG A 103 5.98 -3.26 1.45
N VAL A 104 7.02 -2.52 1.84
CA VAL A 104 7.77 -2.84 3.07
C VAL A 104 6.99 -2.51 4.33
N LEU A 105 6.14 -1.48 4.30
CA LEU A 105 5.19 -1.19 5.38
C LEU A 105 4.10 -2.26 5.49
N GLY A 106 3.54 -2.71 4.37
CA GLY A 106 2.56 -3.81 4.33
C GLY A 106 3.15 -5.09 4.90
N ARG A 107 4.39 -5.43 4.52
CA ARG A 107 5.14 -6.55 5.09
C ARG A 107 5.29 -6.44 6.62
N TYR A 108 5.61 -5.25 7.13
CA TYR A 108 5.65 -5.00 8.57
C TYR A 108 4.27 -5.21 9.21
N MET A 109 3.18 -4.75 8.58
CA MET A 109 1.81 -4.97 9.06
C MET A 109 1.44 -6.44 9.09
N ASP A 110 1.83 -7.23 8.10
CA ASP A 110 1.60 -8.68 8.08
C ASP A 110 2.22 -9.38 9.29
N GLU A 111 3.39 -8.92 9.73
CA GLU A 111 4.04 -9.43 10.94
C GLU A 111 3.31 -9.03 12.22
N GLN A 112 2.69 -7.85 12.25
CA GLN A 112 1.91 -7.37 13.39
C GLN A 112 0.49 -7.96 13.44
N ARG A 113 -0.02 -8.49 12.32
CA ARG A 113 -1.40 -9.00 12.15
C ARG A 113 -2.47 -8.08 12.77
N PRO A 114 -2.53 -6.80 12.38
CA PRO A 114 -3.49 -5.86 12.92
C PRO A 114 -4.91 -6.20 12.45
N ARG A 115 -5.88 -5.92 13.30
CA ARG A 115 -7.30 -5.90 12.91
C ARG A 115 -7.75 -4.54 12.40
N ASP A 116 -6.97 -3.48 12.57
CA ASP A 116 -7.31 -2.12 12.14
C ASP A 116 -6.02 -1.37 11.79
N VAL A 117 -6.01 -0.71 10.64
CA VAL A 117 -4.87 0.07 10.15
C VAL A 117 -5.28 1.50 9.82
N PHE A 118 -4.44 2.44 10.26
CA PHE A 118 -4.46 3.84 9.85
C PHE A 118 -3.02 4.32 9.74
N PHE A 119 -2.68 5.09 8.72
CA PHE A 119 -1.41 5.80 8.69
C PHE A 119 -1.49 7.12 7.94
N PHE A 120 -0.50 7.96 8.17
CA PHE A 120 -0.23 9.11 7.33
C PHE A 120 1.26 9.20 7.03
N GLU A 121 1.56 9.87 5.93
CA GLU A 121 2.90 10.16 5.44
C GLU A 121 3.10 11.67 5.38
N GLN A 122 4.30 12.09 5.80
CA GLN A 122 4.75 13.46 5.68
C GLN A 122 6.26 13.47 5.44
N GLU A 123 6.69 14.11 4.34
CA GLU A 123 8.10 14.27 3.96
C GLU A 123 8.87 12.92 3.94
N GLY A 124 8.21 11.87 3.45
CA GLY A 124 8.75 10.51 3.36
C GLY A 124 8.80 9.75 4.69
N SER A 125 8.33 10.35 5.78
CA SER A 125 8.18 9.69 7.09
C SER A 125 6.75 9.20 7.28
N PHE A 126 6.59 8.05 7.94
CA PHE A 126 5.31 7.37 8.11
C PHE A 126 5.00 7.16 9.59
N VAL A 127 3.74 7.40 9.96
CA VAL A 127 3.22 7.05 11.28
C VAL A 127 2.04 6.11 11.12
N LEU A 128 2.21 4.88 11.60
CA LEU A 128 1.22 3.81 11.55
C LEU A 128 0.56 3.67 12.93
N ARG A 129 -0.77 3.76 12.96
CA ARG A 129 -1.60 3.37 14.09
C ARG A 129 -2.20 2.01 13.79
N LEU A 130 -1.74 0.99 14.53
CA LEU A 130 -2.20 -0.37 14.38
C LEU A 130 -3.03 -0.78 15.59
N LEU A 131 -3.98 -1.68 15.37
CA LEU A 131 -4.71 -2.36 16.43
C LEU A 131 -4.42 -3.86 16.31
N PRO A 132 -3.43 -4.41 17.04
CA PRO A 132 -3.04 -5.81 16.92
C PRO A 132 -4.16 -6.79 17.28
N THR A 133 -4.11 -7.99 16.69
CA THR A 133 -4.91 -9.13 17.15
C THR A 133 -4.17 -9.90 18.23
N GLY A 134 -4.70 -9.99 19.45
CA GLY A 134 -4.06 -10.77 20.52
C GLY A 134 -4.52 -10.48 21.95
N SER A 135 -4.01 -11.28 22.89
CA SER A 135 -4.39 -11.29 24.32
C SER A 135 -3.98 -10.04 25.12
N GLY A 136 -3.28 -9.08 24.49
CA GLY A 136 -2.77 -7.85 25.10
C GLY A 136 -3.77 -6.69 25.23
N GLY A 137 -5.03 -6.90 24.81
CA GLY A 137 -6.13 -5.93 24.95
C GLY A 137 -6.38 -5.05 23.72
N ASN A 138 -7.45 -4.24 23.76
CA ASN A 138 -7.88 -3.33 22.69
C ASN A 138 -7.04 -2.04 22.62
N ARG A 139 -5.71 -2.14 22.72
CA ARG A 139 -4.85 -0.96 22.72
C ARG A 139 -4.22 -0.74 21.34
N HIS A 140 -4.28 0.50 20.87
CA HIS A 140 -3.55 0.92 19.69
C HIS A 140 -2.04 1.00 19.97
N ILE A 141 -1.25 0.59 19.01
CA ILE A 141 0.19 0.83 18.96
C ILE A 141 0.49 1.86 17.87
N LEU A 142 1.52 2.66 18.10
CA LEU A 142 2.07 3.57 17.10
C LEU A 142 3.44 3.04 16.70
N ALA A 143 3.67 2.95 15.39
CA ALA A 143 4.96 2.68 14.80
C ALA A 143 5.32 3.88 13.90
N GLU A 144 6.54 4.38 14.06
CA GLU A 144 7.04 5.54 13.34
C GLU A 144 8.24 5.10 12.52
N PHE A 145 8.29 5.54 11.26
CA PHE A 145 9.36 5.24 10.34
C PHE A 145 9.81 6.55 9.70
N THR A 146 11.08 6.89 9.87
CA THR A 146 11.68 8.01 9.15
C THR A 146 11.90 7.64 7.68
N SER A 147 12.16 8.63 6.83
CA SER A 147 12.54 8.39 5.44
C SER A 147 13.79 7.50 5.32
N GLU A 148 14.72 7.60 6.25
CA GLU A 148 15.91 6.74 6.36
C GLU A 148 15.52 5.29 6.70
N ASP A 149 14.62 5.08 7.67
CA ASP A 149 14.13 3.74 8.02
C ASP A 149 13.47 3.05 6.83
N ILE A 150 12.65 3.79 6.06
CA ILE A 150 12.00 3.27 4.86
C ILE A 150 13.03 2.89 3.79
N ALA A 151 14.04 3.72 3.55
CA ALA A 151 15.10 3.42 2.60
C ALA A 151 15.87 2.15 2.99
N ASP A 152 16.17 2.00 4.27
CA ASP A 152 16.82 0.82 4.84
C ASP A 152 15.96 -0.45 4.70
N MET A 153 14.65 -0.35 4.97
CA MET A 153 13.70 -1.44 4.78
C MET A 153 13.61 -1.87 3.31
N ILE A 154 13.55 -0.91 2.38
CA ILE A 154 13.54 -1.17 0.93
C ILE A 154 14.81 -1.88 0.49
N ALA A 155 15.98 -1.44 0.96
CA ALA A 155 17.26 -2.05 0.63
C ALA A 155 17.37 -3.52 1.10
N ARG A 156 16.74 -3.86 2.24
CA ARG A 156 16.74 -5.23 2.81
C ARG A 156 15.68 -6.13 2.17
N ALA A 157 14.61 -5.57 1.62
CA ALA A 157 13.46 -6.31 1.09
C ALA A 157 13.80 -7.44 0.09
N PRO A 158 14.78 -7.32 -0.85
CA PRO A 158 15.13 -8.41 -1.75
C PRO A 158 15.56 -9.71 -1.05
N THR A 159 16.13 -9.61 0.15
CA THR A 159 16.60 -10.76 0.93
C THR A 159 15.50 -11.47 1.72
N LEU A 160 14.30 -10.87 1.79
CA LEU A 160 13.17 -11.33 2.61
C LEU A 160 12.05 -12.01 1.81
N ARG A 161 12.26 -12.28 0.52
CA ARG A 161 11.25 -12.90 -0.34
C ARG A 161 10.83 -14.26 0.21
N TYR A 162 9.56 -14.39 0.60
CA TYR A 162 8.96 -15.69 0.85
C TYR A 162 8.90 -16.47 -0.48
N PRO A 163 9.12 -17.80 -0.45
CA PRO A 163 8.77 -18.63 -1.61
C PRO A 163 7.28 -18.45 -1.90
N PRO A 164 6.86 -18.40 -3.18
CA PRO A 164 5.47 -18.17 -3.54
C PRO A 164 4.58 -19.18 -2.81
N ALA A 165 3.52 -18.67 -2.15
CA ALA A 165 2.50 -19.51 -1.57
C ALA A 165 2.00 -20.48 -2.65
N LYS A 166 2.05 -21.78 -2.37
CA LYS A 166 1.55 -22.79 -3.31
C LYS A 166 0.10 -22.46 -3.61
N SER A 167 -0.15 -21.98 -4.82
CA SER A 167 -1.50 -21.93 -5.39
C SER A 167 -2.14 -23.29 -5.16
N GLY A 168 -3.25 -23.31 -4.42
CA GLY A 168 -4.01 -24.51 -4.13
C GLY A 168 -4.49 -25.11 -5.43
N ALA A 169 -3.74 -26.06 -5.97
CA ALA A 169 -4.19 -26.92 -7.05
C ALA A 169 -5.34 -27.76 -6.50
N THR A 170 -6.57 -27.28 -6.69
CA THR A 170 -7.77 -28.09 -6.49
C THR A 170 -7.72 -29.26 -7.45
N SER A 171 -7.33 -30.42 -6.93
CA SER A 171 -7.45 -31.71 -7.57
C SER A 171 -8.93 -32.01 -7.85
N ALA A 172 -9.37 -31.75 -9.08
CA ALA A 172 -10.56 -32.41 -9.63
C ALA A 172 -10.14 -33.81 -10.11
N ALA A 173 -10.29 -34.82 -9.24
CA ALA A 173 -10.24 -36.23 -9.60
C ALA A 173 -11.65 -36.80 -9.47
N GLY A 174 -12.17 -37.27 -10.59
CA GLY A 174 -13.59 -37.49 -10.82
C GLY A 174 -14.24 -38.72 -10.19
N ARG A 175 -15.53 -38.80 -10.45
CA ARG A 175 -16.33 -40.01 -10.60
C ARG A 175 -17.37 -39.78 -11.68
#